data_AF-A0A2K6LRZ7-F1
#
_entry.id   AF-A0A2K6LRZ7-F1
#
_cell.length_a   1.000
_cell.length_b   1.000
_cell.length_c   1.000
_cell.angle_alpha   90.00
_cell.angle_beta   90.00
_cell.angle_gamma   90.00
#
_symmetry.space_group_name_H-M   'P 1'
#
loop_
_entity.id
_entity.type
_entity.pdbx_description
1 polymer ?
#
loop_
_entity_poly.entity_id
_entity_poly.type
_entity_poly.pdbx_seq_one_letter_code
_entity_poly.pdbx_strand_id
1 'polypeptide(L)'
;MAPERLRSRALSAFKLRGLLLRSSNMIERSVVEAAVQECSQSVDETILLMTNHPAPNLFGTARDKAELFRERYTILHQRTHRHELFTPPVIGSHPDESGSKFQLKTIETLLGSTTKIGDVIVLGMITQLKEGKFFLEDPTGTVQLDLSKAQFHSGLYTEACFVLAEGWFEDQVFHVNAFGFPPTEPSSTTRAYYGNINFFGGPSNTSVKTSAKLKQLEEENKDAMFVFLSDVWLDQVEVLEKLRIMFAGYSPAPPTCFILCGNFSSAPYGKNQVQALKDSLKTLADIICEYPDIHQSSRFVFVPGPEDPGFGSILPRPPLAESITNEFRQRVPFSVFTTNPCRIQYCTQEMIVFREDLVNKMCRNCVRFPSSNLAIPNHFVKTILSQGHLTPLPLYVCPVYWAYDYALRVYPVPDLLVIADKYDPFTMTNTECLCINPGSFPRSGFSFKVFYPSNKTVEDSKLQGF
;
A
#
# COMPACT_ATOMS: atom_id res chain seq x y z
N MET A 1 14.32 -24.32 46.67
CA MET A 1 15.64 -24.07 46.04
C MET A 1 15.51 -24.32 44.55
N ALA A 2 16.12 -23.44 43.75
CA ALA A 2 16.01 -23.26 42.29
C ALA A 2 14.69 -22.61 41.80
N PRO A 3 14.72 -21.69 40.80
CA PRO A 3 15.65 -21.73 39.66
C PRO A 3 16.33 -20.40 39.25
N GLU A 4 17.66 -20.44 39.11
CA GLU A 4 18.44 -19.62 38.17
C GLU A 4 18.77 -20.49 36.95
N ARG A 5 18.03 -20.34 35.83
CA ARG A 5 18.45 -20.96 34.54
C ARG A 5 17.94 -20.26 33.27
N LEU A 6 17.33 -19.08 33.39
CA LEU A 6 16.77 -18.34 32.25
C LEU A 6 17.52 -17.05 31.86
N ARG A 7 18.58 -16.65 32.59
CA ARG A 7 19.33 -15.42 32.28
C ARG A 7 20.57 -15.60 31.38
N SER A 8 20.91 -16.82 30.95
CA SER A 8 22.20 -17.09 30.28
C SER A 8 22.15 -17.16 28.74
N ARG A 9 20.96 -17.20 28.11
CA ARG A 9 20.86 -17.37 26.65
C ARG A 9 20.70 -16.09 25.83
N ALA A 10 20.39 -14.95 26.45
CA ALA A 10 20.25 -13.66 25.75
C ALA A 10 21.57 -12.87 25.63
N LEU A 11 22.59 -13.16 26.45
CA LEU A 11 23.85 -12.39 26.47
C LEU A 11 25.05 -13.11 25.83
N SER A 12 24.95 -14.40 25.50
CA SER A 12 26.08 -15.17 24.95
C SER A 12 26.14 -15.17 23.41
N ALA A 13 25.07 -14.77 22.71
CA ALA A 13 25.06 -14.65 21.25
C ALA A 13 25.69 -13.33 20.72
N PHE A 14 25.77 -12.30 21.56
CA PHE A 14 26.23 -10.97 21.18
C PHE A 14 27.75 -10.72 21.36
N LYS A 15 28.51 -11.70 21.88
CA LYS A 15 29.94 -11.51 22.19
C LYS A 15 30.93 -12.26 21.31
N LEU A 16 30.47 -13.12 20.39
CA LEU A 16 31.37 -13.91 19.52
C LEU A 16 31.43 -13.47 18.05
N ARG A 17 30.64 -12.48 17.61
CA ARG A 17 30.72 -11.93 16.24
C ARG A 17 31.49 -10.61 16.12
N GLY A 18 31.80 -9.95 17.23
CA GLY A 18 32.45 -8.62 17.25
C GLY A 18 33.98 -8.60 17.16
N LEU A 19 34.65 -9.72 16.86
CA LEU A 19 36.11 -9.83 16.96
C LEU A 19 36.82 -10.30 15.68
N LEU A 20 36.12 -10.41 14.54
CA LEU A 20 36.71 -10.89 13.28
C LEU A 20 36.59 -9.95 12.07
N LEU A 21 36.17 -8.68 12.26
CA LEU A 21 36.07 -7.69 11.18
C LEU A 21 36.84 -6.39 11.50
N ARG A 22 38.07 -6.53 12.01
CA ARG A 22 39.09 -5.48 11.94
C ARG A 22 40.12 -5.85 10.89
N SER A 23 39.74 -5.74 9.62
CA SER A 23 40.67 -5.53 8.50
C SER A 23 39.85 -5.49 7.22
N SER A 24 39.53 -4.28 6.74
CA SER A 24 39.48 -3.88 5.32
C SER A 24 38.70 -2.56 5.23
N ASN A 25 39.39 -1.47 5.58
CA ASN A 25 38.95 -0.12 5.21
C ASN A 25 39.31 0.12 3.74
N MET A 26 38.51 0.99 3.11
CA MET A 26 38.70 1.66 1.81
C MET A 26 38.25 0.89 0.56
N ILE A 27 36.95 1.01 0.24
CA ILE A 27 36.49 1.15 -1.15
C ILE A 27 35.48 2.32 -1.19
N GLU A 28 35.54 3.07 -2.29
CA GLU A 28 35.31 4.50 -2.43
C GLU A 28 33.88 5.03 -2.20
N ARG A 29 33.85 6.27 -1.74
CA ARG A 29 32.71 7.02 -1.18
C ARG A 29 32.03 7.95 -2.20
N SER A 30 31.96 7.58 -3.48
CA SER A 30 31.69 8.54 -4.58
C SER A 30 30.49 8.25 -5.50
N VAL A 31 29.55 7.36 -5.16
CA VAL A 31 28.46 6.97 -6.11
C VAL A 31 27.03 7.24 -5.62
N VAL A 32 26.83 7.95 -4.51
CA VAL A 32 25.47 8.14 -3.92
C VAL A 32 24.92 9.58 -4.03
N GLU A 33 25.63 10.50 -4.69
CA GLU A 33 25.32 11.94 -4.58
C GLU A 33 24.75 12.65 -5.82
N ALA A 34 24.25 11.93 -6.84
CA ALA A 34 23.67 12.60 -8.01
C ALA A 34 22.39 11.94 -8.50
N ALA A 35 21.24 12.36 -7.98
CA ALA A 35 19.93 12.09 -8.57
C ALA A 35 18.87 13.12 -8.16
N VAL A 36 19.13 14.40 -8.45
CA VAL A 36 18.07 15.43 -8.56
C VAL A 36 18.40 16.31 -9.76
N GLN A 37 17.94 15.93 -10.95
CA GLN A 37 17.71 16.89 -12.03
C GLN A 37 16.76 16.32 -13.09
N GLU A 38 15.83 17.17 -13.51
CA GLU A 38 14.75 16.95 -14.48
C GLU A 38 15.26 16.62 -15.89
N CYS A 39 14.55 15.74 -16.64
CA CYS A 39 13.90 16.07 -17.93
C CYS A 39 13.26 14.88 -18.65
N SER A 40 11.98 15.07 -18.96
CA SER A 40 11.19 14.82 -20.19
C SER A 40 11.58 13.80 -21.29
N GLN A 41 10.53 13.04 -21.67
CA GLN A 41 10.15 12.43 -22.98
C GLN A 41 11.00 11.23 -23.47
N SER A 42 10.47 10.09 -23.92
CA SER A 42 9.23 9.71 -24.65
C SER A 42 8.95 8.19 -24.43
N VAL A 43 7.79 7.65 -24.89
CA VAL A 43 7.58 6.29 -25.49
C VAL A 43 6.12 5.76 -25.33
N ASP A 44 5.47 5.51 -26.49
CA ASP A 44 4.18 4.88 -26.93
C ASP A 44 3.54 3.73 -26.11
N GLU A 45 2.24 3.35 -26.22
CA GLU A 45 1.00 3.99 -26.73
C GLU A 45 -0.30 3.42 -26.05
N THR A 46 -0.23 2.49 -25.08
CA THR A 46 -1.46 1.84 -24.54
C THR A 46 -1.68 2.04 -23.04
N ILE A 47 -0.67 2.52 -22.31
CA ILE A 47 -0.83 3.10 -20.95
C ILE A 47 -0.79 4.63 -21.00
N LEU A 48 -0.66 5.17 -22.22
CA LEU A 48 -0.34 6.54 -22.52
C LEU A 48 -1.57 7.43 -22.77
N LEU A 49 -2.76 7.04 -22.30
CA LEU A 49 -3.91 7.94 -22.32
C LEU A 49 -3.62 9.25 -21.57
N MET A 50 -2.67 9.27 -20.63
CA MET A 50 -2.26 10.51 -19.95
C MET A 50 -1.57 11.56 -20.83
N THR A 51 -1.19 11.27 -22.09
CA THR A 51 -0.67 12.33 -23.00
C THR A 51 -1.76 13.18 -23.63
N ASN A 52 -3.01 12.70 -23.65
CA ASN A 52 -4.17 13.47 -24.11
C ASN A 52 -5.04 13.98 -22.95
N HIS A 53 -4.72 13.62 -21.70
CA HIS A 53 -5.41 14.15 -20.53
C HIS A 53 -4.79 15.45 -20.05
N PRO A 54 -5.61 16.42 -19.58
CA PRO A 54 -5.11 17.64 -18.98
C PRO A 54 -4.23 17.32 -17.77
N ALA A 55 -3.22 18.16 -17.53
CA ALA A 55 -2.37 18.02 -16.36
C ALA A 55 -3.21 18.03 -15.06
N PRO A 56 -2.87 17.20 -14.06
CA PRO A 56 -3.65 17.10 -12.84
C PRO A 56 -3.56 18.39 -12.02
N ASN A 57 -4.70 18.80 -11.46
CA ASN A 57 -4.81 19.95 -10.57
C ASN A 57 -5.58 19.54 -9.31
N LEU A 58 -5.27 20.17 -8.16
CA LEU A 58 -5.98 19.90 -6.90
C LEU A 58 -7.49 20.18 -7.03
N PHE A 59 -7.84 21.27 -7.73
CA PHE A 59 -9.22 21.64 -8.04
C PHE A 59 -9.59 21.15 -9.44
N GLY A 60 -9.81 19.83 -9.57
CA GLY A 60 -10.24 19.20 -10.81
C GLY A 60 -11.63 19.65 -11.27
N THR A 61 -11.91 19.41 -12.54
CA THR A 61 -13.21 19.62 -13.17
C THR A 61 -14.19 18.48 -12.84
N ALA A 62 -15.48 18.68 -13.11
CA ALA A 62 -16.47 17.60 -12.98
C ALA A 62 -16.13 16.36 -13.84
N ARG A 63 -15.41 16.54 -14.95
CA ARG A 63 -14.92 15.44 -15.78
C ARG A 63 -13.88 14.60 -15.05
N ASP A 64 -12.95 15.24 -14.33
CA ASP A 64 -11.91 14.51 -13.57
C ASP A 64 -12.53 13.59 -12.50
N LYS A 65 -13.65 14.02 -11.90
CA LYS A 65 -14.42 13.16 -10.97
C LYS A 65 -14.95 11.89 -11.63
N ALA A 66 -15.41 11.98 -12.89
CA ALA A 66 -15.92 10.84 -13.63
C ALA A 66 -14.78 9.94 -14.13
N GLU A 67 -13.70 10.55 -14.66
CA GLU A 67 -12.54 9.83 -15.16
C GLU A 67 -11.85 9.01 -14.06
N LEU A 68 -11.86 9.47 -12.81
CA LEU A 68 -11.39 8.71 -11.64
C LEU A 68 -11.95 7.28 -11.61
N PHE A 69 -13.27 7.12 -11.69
CA PHE A 69 -13.90 5.79 -11.62
C PHE A 69 -13.75 5.02 -12.95
N ARG A 70 -13.73 5.73 -14.08
CA ARG A 70 -13.48 5.11 -15.40
C ARG A 70 -12.08 4.53 -15.50
N GLU A 71 -11.06 5.21 -15.00
CA GLU A 71 -9.68 4.69 -14.98
C GLU A 71 -9.57 3.45 -14.10
N ARG A 72 -10.16 3.49 -12.89
CA ARG A 72 -10.21 2.32 -11.99
C ARG A 72 -10.85 1.12 -12.69
N TYR A 73 -11.99 1.31 -13.36
CA TYR A 73 -12.64 0.28 -14.17
C TYR A 73 -11.71 -0.22 -15.29
N THR A 74 -11.14 0.70 -16.08
CA THR A 74 -10.38 0.39 -17.31
C THR A 74 -9.17 -0.49 -17.01
N ILE A 75 -8.45 -0.19 -15.93
CA ILE A 75 -7.27 -0.97 -15.52
C ILE A 75 -7.69 -2.38 -15.11
N LEU A 76 -8.76 -2.51 -14.33
CA LEU A 76 -9.26 -3.82 -13.90
C LEU A 76 -9.85 -4.62 -15.05
N HIS A 77 -10.55 -3.96 -15.98
CA HIS A 77 -11.09 -4.57 -17.19
C HIS A 77 -9.98 -5.15 -18.06
N GLN A 78 -8.96 -4.34 -18.36
CA GLN A 78 -7.81 -4.77 -19.13
C GLN A 78 -7.05 -5.93 -18.46
N ARG A 79 -6.82 -5.83 -17.15
CA ARG A 79 -6.15 -6.89 -16.38
C ARG A 79 -6.96 -8.19 -16.37
N THR A 80 -8.28 -8.09 -16.23
CA THR A 80 -9.17 -9.25 -16.24
C THR A 80 -9.20 -9.92 -17.61
N HIS A 81 -9.26 -9.16 -18.70
CA HIS A 81 -9.30 -9.70 -20.06
C HIS A 81 -8.00 -10.44 -20.45
N ARG A 82 -6.87 -10.15 -19.78
CA ARG A 82 -5.60 -10.86 -19.98
C ARG A 82 -5.49 -12.15 -19.19
N HIS A 83 -6.36 -12.37 -18.22
CA HIS A 83 -6.34 -13.57 -17.41
C HIS A 83 -6.83 -14.77 -18.23
N GLU A 84 -6.16 -15.92 -18.12
CA GLU A 84 -6.39 -17.10 -18.96
C GLU A 84 -7.87 -17.51 -19.06
N LEU A 85 -8.60 -17.43 -17.94
CA LEU A 85 -10.03 -17.73 -17.84
C LEU A 85 -10.94 -16.81 -18.69
N PHE A 86 -10.48 -15.62 -19.06
CA PHE A 86 -11.24 -14.61 -19.81
C PHE A 86 -10.65 -14.34 -21.21
N THR A 87 -9.53 -14.96 -21.56
CA THR A 87 -8.96 -14.85 -22.90
C THR A 87 -9.82 -15.58 -23.93
N PRO A 88 -10.01 -15.04 -25.15
CA PRO A 88 -10.64 -15.78 -26.23
C PRO A 88 -9.93 -17.12 -26.52
N PRO A 89 -10.64 -18.17 -26.97
CA PRO A 89 -9.99 -19.39 -27.43
C PRO A 89 -9.05 -19.10 -28.61
N VAL A 90 -7.88 -19.73 -28.62
CA VAL A 90 -6.91 -19.60 -29.72
C VAL A 90 -7.46 -20.34 -30.93
N ILE A 91 -7.45 -19.72 -32.10
CA ILE A 91 -7.96 -20.32 -33.34
C ILE A 91 -7.16 -21.62 -33.62
N GLY A 92 -7.84 -22.77 -33.55
CA GLY A 92 -7.24 -24.10 -33.77
C GLY A 92 -7.10 -24.99 -32.53
N SER A 93 -7.52 -24.55 -31.33
CA SER A 93 -7.50 -25.39 -30.12
C SER A 93 -8.59 -26.47 -30.13
N HIS A 94 -8.26 -27.69 -29.65
CA HIS A 94 -9.22 -28.78 -29.50
C HIS A 94 -10.31 -28.44 -28.45
N PRO A 95 -11.59 -28.82 -28.69
CA PRO A 95 -12.70 -28.48 -27.80
C PRO A 95 -12.57 -29.05 -26.38
N ASP A 96 -11.82 -30.14 -26.18
CA ASP A 96 -11.62 -30.79 -24.87
C ASP A 96 -10.49 -30.19 -24.01
N GLU A 97 -9.59 -29.36 -24.57
CA GLU A 97 -8.51 -28.70 -23.81
C GLU A 97 -8.91 -27.30 -23.30
N SER A 98 -10.06 -26.80 -23.74
CA SER A 98 -10.57 -25.49 -23.38
C SER A 98 -11.47 -25.64 -22.15
N GLY A 99 -10.90 -25.52 -20.94
CA GLY A 99 -11.71 -25.33 -19.73
C GLY A 99 -12.74 -24.20 -19.93
N SER A 100 -13.85 -24.19 -19.18
CA SER A 100 -14.92 -23.21 -19.33
C SER A 100 -14.39 -21.78 -19.27
N LYS A 101 -14.20 -21.15 -20.44
CA LYS A 101 -13.79 -19.75 -20.57
C LYS A 101 -15.00 -18.86 -20.25
N PHE A 102 -14.75 -17.80 -19.49
CA PHE A 102 -15.76 -16.82 -19.13
C PHE A 102 -15.74 -15.66 -20.12
N GLN A 103 -16.91 -15.25 -20.58
CA GLN A 103 -17.07 -14.07 -21.41
C GLN A 103 -17.75 -12.96 -20.61
N LEU A 104 -17.07 -11.82 -20.46
CA LEU A 104 -17.66 -10.64 -19.84
C LEU A 104 -18.70 -10.02 -20.78
N LYS A 105 -19.83 -9.60 -20.22
CA LYS A 105 -20.80 -8.73 -20.91
C LYS A 105 -20.81 -7.35 -20.25
N THR A 106 -21.11 -6.33 -21.06
CA THR A 106 -21.34 -4.97 -20.58
C THR A 106 -22.76 -4.80 -20.06
N ILE A 107 -22.99 -3.80 -19.21
CA ILE A 107 -24.32 -3.52 -18.67
C ILE A 107 -25.31 -3.11 -19.76
N GLU A 108 -24.88 -2.33 -20.77
CA GLU A 108 -25.73 -1.99 -21.92
C GLU A 108 -26.25 -3.24 -22.65
N THR A 109 -25.46 -4.32 -22.70
CA THR A 109 -25.86 -5.59 -23.34
C THR A 109 -27.02 -6.23 -22.57
N LEU A 110 -27.02 -6.10 -21.24
CA LEU A 110 -28.13 -6.57 -20.41
C LEU A 110 -29.37 -5.72 -20.65
N LEU A 111 -29.24 -4.40 -20.51
CA LEU A 111 -30.35 -3.46 -20.60
C LEU A 111 -30.98 -3.39 -22.00
N GLY A 112 -30.23 -3.73 -23.05
CA GLY A 112 -30.73 -3.83 -24.42
C GLY A 112 -31.50 -5.12 -24.73
N SER A 113 -31.46 -6.10 -23.82
CA SER A 113 -32.14 -7.37 -24.00
C SER A 113 -33.60 -7.31 -23.57
N THR A 114 -34.50 -7.78 -24.43
CA THR A 114 -35.93 -7.92 -24.11
C THR A 114 -36.30 -9.30 -23.56
N THR A 115 -35.32 -10.20 -23.46
CA THR A 115 -35.50 -11.59 -23.00
C THR A 115 -34.59 -11.88 -21.82
N LYS A 116 -34.99 -12.84 -20.98
CA LYS A 116 -34.15 -13.37 -19.92
C LYS A 116 -32.77 -13.78 -20.45
N ILE A 117 -31.71 -13.25 -19.86
CA ILE A 117 -30.33 -13.69 -20.12
C ILE A 117 -29.92 -14.60 -18.98
N GLY A 118 -29.76 -15.89 -19.27
CA GLY A 118 -29.09 -16.84 -18.37
C GLY A 118 -27.58 -16.68 -18.40
N ASP A 119 -26.93 -17.10 -17.30
CA ASP A 119 -25.48 -17.23 -17.13
C ASP A 119 -24.65 -16.10 -17.76
N VAL A 120 -24.58 -14.98 -17.04
CA VAL A 120 -23.79 -13.82 -17.42
C VAL A 120 -22.84 -13.42 -16.31
N ILE A 121 -21.64 -13.00 -16.71
CA ILE A 121 -20.65 -12.39 -15.84
C ILE A 121 -20.42 -10.95 -16.29
N VAL A 122 -20.56 -10.01 -15.36
CA VAL A 122 -20.34 -8.58 -15.60
C VAL A 122 -19.25 -8.08 -14.66
N LEU A 123 -18.26 -7.39 -15.21
CA LEU A 123 -17.35 -6.56 -14.41
C LEU A 123 -18.02 -5.20 -14.18
N GLY A 124 -18.16 -4.78 -12.93
CA GLY A 124 -18.69 -3.46 -12.61
C GLY A 124 -18.45 -3.04 -11.17
N MET A 125 -18.69 -1.77 -10.89
CA MET A 125 -18.57 -1.16 -9.57
C MET A 125 -19.88 -1.32 -8.79
N ILE A 126 -19.79 -1.76 -7.54
CA ILE A 126 -20.95 -1.79 -6.63
C ILE A 126 -21.24 -0.36 -6.16
N THR A 127 -22.48 0.09 -6.32
CA THR A 127 -22.95 1.39 -5.80
C THR A 127 -24.24 1.23 -5.00
N GLN A 128 -24.46 2.09 -4.01
CA GLN A 128 -25.69 2.13 -3.23
C GLN A 128 -26.38 3.49 -3.42
N LEU A 129 -27.18 3.61 -4.50
CA LEU A 129 -27.86 4.85 -4.84
C LEU A 129 -29.04 5.17 -3.91
N LYS A 130 -29.63 4.15 -3.29
CA LYS A 130 -30.71 4.26 -2.30
C LYS A 130 -30.45 3.27 -1.18
N GLU A 131 -30.87 3.61 0.03
CA GLU A 131 -30.74 2.73 1.20
C GLU A 131 -31.33 1.33 0.89
N GLY A 132 -30.56 0.29 1.21
CA GLY A 132 -30.90 -1.11 0.90
C GLY A 132 -30.98 -1.52 -0.58
N LYS A 133 -30.72 -0.62 -1.56
CA LYS A 133 -30.74 -0.94 -2.99
C LYS A 133 -29.36 -0.79 -3.61
N PHE A 134 -28.79 -1.93 -4.00
CA PHE A 134 -27.50 -1.99 -4.67
C PHE A 134 -27.67 -1.97 -6.19
N PHE A 135 -26.67 -1.40 -6.85
CA PHE A 135 -26.55 -1.32 -8.29
C PHE A 135 -25.15 -1.75 -8.70
N LEU A 136 -25.03 -2.18 -9.95
CA LEU A 136 -23.75 -2.39 -10.61
C LEU A 136 -23.61 -1.32 -11.69
N GLU A 137 -22.43 -0.71 -11.77
CA GLU A 137 -22.13 0.35 -12.72
C GLU A 137 -20.85 0.05 -13.52
N ASP A 138 -20.91 0.25 -14.83
CA ASP A 138 -19.78 0.21 -15.74
C ASP A 138 -19.85 1.45 -16.67
N PRO A 139 -18.88 1.69 -17.56
CA PRO A 139 -18.92 2.85 -18.45
C PRO A 139 -20.15 2.93 -19.39
N THR A 140 -20.87 1.82 -19.56
CA THR A 140 -21.99 1.68 -20.50
C THR A 140 -23.36 1.89 -19.83
N GLY A 141 -23.47 1.71 -18.51
CA GLY A 141 -24.70 1.99 -17.79
C GLY A 141 -24.72 1.51 -16.35
N THR A 142 -25.93 1.47 -15.78
CA THR A 142 -26.19 1.05 -14.41
C THR A 142 -27.37 0.09 -14.38
N VAL A 143 -27.25 -1.03 -13.65
CA VAL A 143 -28.31 -2.03 -13.48
C VAL A 143 -28.59 -2.30 -12.01
N GLN A 144 -29.87 -2.46 -11.64
CA GLN A 144 -30.23 -2.80 -10.27
C GLN A 144 -29.84 -4.24 -9.96
N LEU A 145 -29.25 -4.45 -8.78
CA LEU A 145 -28.86 -5.77 -8.30
C LEU A 145 -29.90 -6.36 -7.35
N ASP A 146 -30.16 -7.66 -7.53
CA ASP A 146 -30.74 -8.50 -6.48
C ASP A 146 -29.64 -9.40 -5.90
N LEU A 147 -29.32 -9.16 -4.62
CA LEU A 147 -28.27 -9.85 -3.88
C LEU A 147 -28.82 -10.88 -2.88
N SER A 148 -30.13 -11.14 -2.89
CA SER A 148 -30.81 -11.99 -1.90
C SER A 148 -30.25 -13.41 -1.80
N LYS A 149 -29.73 -13.94 -2.92
CA LYS A 149 -29.14 -15.29 -3.03
C LYS A 149 -27.64 -15.27 -3.33
N ALA A 150 -27.02 -14.09 -3.33
CA ALA A 150 -25.63 -13.94 -3.74
C ALA A 150 -24.67 -14.59 -2.74
N GLN A 151 -23.76 -15.41 -3.26
CA GLN A 151 -22.60 -15.93 -2.56
C GLN A 151 -21.38 -15.04 -2.82
N PHE A 152 -20.50 -14.92 -1.83
CA PHE A 152 -19.33 -14.05 -1.92
C PHE A 152 -18.08 -14.90 -1.76
N HIS A 153 -17.14 -14.80 -2.71
CA HIS A 153 -15.81 -15.36 -2.53
C HIS A 153 -15.04 -14.60 -1.42
N SER A 154 -13.86 -15.06 -1.01
CA SER A 154 -13.06 -14.31 -0.03
C SER A 154 -12.69 -12.91 -0.54
N GLY A 155 -12.81 -11.91 0.34
CA GLY A 155 -12.70 -10.47 0.06
C GLY A 155 -13.52 -9.63 1.05
N LEU A 156 -13.23 -8.33 1.16
CA LEU A 156 -14.07 -7.30 1.79
C LEU A 156 -14.80 -6.55 0.69
N TYR A 157 -16.03 -6.94 0.39
CA TYR A 157 -16.82 -6.30 -0.65
C TYR A 157 -17.46 -5.03 -0.09
N THR A 158 -16.94 -3.87 -0.48
CA THR A 158 -17.46 -2.58 -0.06
C THR A 158 -18.23 -1.90 -1.18
N GLU A 159 -18.99 -0.85 -0.83
CA GLU A 159 -19.37 0.13 -1.84
C GLU A 159 -18.12 0.66 -2.57
N ALA A 160 -18.26 0.92 -3.87
CA ALA A 160 -17.20 1.30 -4.82
C ALA A 160 -16.14 0.22 -5.13
N CYS A 161 -16.27 -1.01 -4.63
CA CYS A 161 -15.46 -2.13 -5.14
C CYS A 161 -15.91 -2.53 -6.55
N PHE A 162 -14.94 -2.83 -7.41
CA PHE A 162 -15.17 -3.48 -8.70
C PHE A 162 -15.21 -5.00 -8.52
N VAL A 163 -16.21 -5.64 -9.07
CA VAL A 163 -16.50 -7.06 -8.88
C VAL A 163 -16.84 -7.72 -10.19
N LEU A 164 -16.58 -9.02 -10.26
CA LEU A 164 -17.16 -9.94 -11.23
C LEU A 164 -18.45 -10.47 -10.61
N ALA A 165 -19.57 -10.04 -11.17
CA ALA A 165 -20.91 -10.44 -10.78
C ALA A 165 -21.41 -11.51 -11.74
N GLU A 166 -21.59 -12.73 -11.24
CA GLU A 166 -22.15 -13.86 -11.99
C GLU A 166 -23.63 -14.03 -11.63
N GLY A 167 -24.50 -14.18 -12.64
CA GLY A 167 -25.93 -14.34 -12.40
C GLY A 167 -26.76 -14.42 -13.67
N TRP A 168 -28.02 -14.00 -13.57
CA TRP A 168 -28.97 -13.93 -14.68
C TRP A 168 -29.75 -12.61 -14.63
N PHE A 169 -30.17 -12.13 -15.80
CA PHE A 169 -30.85 -10.86 -15.96
C PHE A 169 -32.27 -11.05 -16.51
N GLU A 170 -33.25 -10.41 -15.88
CA GLU A 170 -34.66 -10.42 -16.28
C GLU A 170 -35.34 -9.13 -15.76
N ASP A 171 -36.27 -8.58 -16.52
CA ASP A 171 -37.11 -7.44 -16.10
C ASP A 171 -36.34 -6.26 -15.49
N GLN A 172 -35.22 -5.86 -16.12
CA GLN A 172 -34.33 -4.76 -15.70
C GLN A 172 -33.60 -4.98 -14.36
N VAL A 173 -33.60 -6.21 -13.84
CA VAL A 173 -32.91 -6.58 -12.60
C VAL A 173 -31.87 -7.66 -12.89
N PHE A 174 -30.67 -7.47 -12.35
CA PHE A 174 -29.60 -8.45 -12.41
C PHE A 174 -29.54 -9.25 -11.10
N HIS A 175 -29.93 -10.52 -11.16
CA HIS A 175 -29.97 -11.43 -10.02
C HIS A 175 -28.63 -12.14 -9.88
N VAL A 176 -27.88 -11.79 -8.84
CA VAL A 176 -26.51 -12.25 -8.63
C VAL A 176 -26.51 -13.59 -7.88
N ASN A 177 -25.85 -14.59 -8.48
CA ASN A 177 -25.56 -15.87 -7.86
C ASN A 177 -24.25 -15.81 -7.07
N ALA A 178 -23.21 -15.20 -7.65
CA ALA A 178 -21.90 -15.13 -7.03
C ALA A 178 -21.18 -13.80 -7.32
N PHE A 179 -20.44 -13.32 -6.33
CA PHE A 179 -19.47 -12.24 -6.47
C PHE A 179 -18.05 -12.74 -6.27
N GLY A 180 -17.20 -12.44 -7.25
CA GLY A 180 -15.75 -12.54 -7.16
C GLY A 180 -15.10 -11.18 -7.38
N PHE A 181 -13.83 -11.06 -7.01
CA PHE A 181 -13.02 -9.94 -7.46
C PHE A 181 -12.35 -10.25 -8.80
N PRO A 182 -12.06 -9.22 -9.63
CA PRO A 182 -11.21 -9.41 -10.80
C PRO A 182 -9.86 -10.00 -10.36
N PRO A 183 -9.33 -11.00 -11.09
CA PRO A 183 -8.13 -11.72 -10.67
C PRO A 183 -6.94 -10.76 -10.59
N THR A 184 -6.13 -10.90 -9.53
CA THR A 184 -4.91 -10.11 -9.32
C THR A 184 -3.82 -10.58 -10.28
N GLU A 185 -3.19 -9.66 -11.00
CA GLU A 185 -2.09 -9.95 -11.92
C GLU A 185 -0.74 -9.77 -11.21
N PRO A 186 0.13 -10.80 -11.17
CA PRO A 186 1.48 -10.68 -10.61
C PRO A 186 2.34 -9.67 -11.34
N SER A 187 3.33 -9.10 -10.64
CA SER A 187 4.23 -8.10 -11.20
C SER A 187 5.00 -8.63 -12.43
N SER A 188 5.34 -9.92 -12.45
CA SER A 188 6.00 -10.61 -13.56
C SER A 188 5.14 -10.62 -14.82
N THR A 189 3.86 -10.96 -14.70
CA THR A 189 2.88 -10.94 -15.79
C THR A 189 2.68 -9.52 -16.32
N THR A 190 2.54 -8.52 -15.46
CA THR A 190 2.40 -7.12 -15.88
C THR A 190 3.61 -6.65 -16.71
N ARG A 191 4.84 -7.00 -16.29
CA ARG A 191 6.06 -6.69 -17.05
C ARG A 191 6.16 -7.48 -18.35
N ALA A 192 5.64 -8.70 -18.41
CA ALA A 192 5.62 -9.46 -19.66
C ALA A 192 4.75 -8.77 -20.73
N TYR A 193 3.66 -8.12 -20.34
CA TYR A 193 2.77 -7.40 -21.26
C TYR A 193 3.24 -5.99 -21.60
N TYR A 194 3.78 -5.23 -20.64
CA TYR A 194 4.14 -3.83 -20.82
C TYR A 194 5.64 -3.55 -20.95
N GLY A 195 6.46 -4.61 -20.91
CA GLY A 195 7.91 -4.47 -20.86
C GLY A 195 8.38 -3.80 -19.57
N ASN A 196 9.32 -2.88 -19.72
CA ASN A 196 10.12 -2.33 -18.61
C ASN A 196 9.76 -0.89 -18.27
N ILE A 197 8.53 -0.46 -18.52
CA ILE A 197 8.05 0.88 -18.16
C ILE A 197 8.19 1.07 -16.63
N ASN A 198 8.71 2.22 -16.20
CA ASN A 198 8.77 2.56 -14.78
C ASN A 198 7.44 3.17 -14.29
N PHE A 199 6.49 2.32 -13.92
CA PHE A 199 5.22 2.76 -13.28
C PHE A 199 5.40 3.26 -11.86
N PHE A 200 6.46 2.81 -11.17
CA PHE A 200 6.66 3.06 -9.76
C PHE A 200 7.11 4.50 -9.51
N GLY A 201 7.92 5.04 -10.43
CA GLY A 201 8.54 6.36 -10.35
C GLY A 201 9.98 6.30 -9.84
N GLY A 202 10.52 7.45 -9.46
CA GLY A 202 11.92 7.59 -9.04
C GLY A 202 12.89 7.89 -10.20
N PRO A 203 14.21 7.88 -9.94
CA PRO A 203 15.20 8.38 -10.89
C PRO A 203 15.38 7.55 -12.16
N SER A 204 15.07 6.25 -12.10
CA SER A 204 15.21 5.34 -13.24
C SER A 204 14.13 5.60 -14.29
N ASN A 205 14.48 5.57 -15.57
CA ASN A 205 13.50 5.62 -16.66
C ASN A 205 12.84 4.26 -16.95
N THR A 206 13.49 3.16 -16.55
CA THR A 206 12.98 1.79 -16.68
C THR A 206 12.69 1.17 -15.32
N SER A 207 11.88 0.11 -15.28
CA SER A 207 11.61 -0.64 -14.06
C SER A 207 12.91 -1.11 -13.40
N VAL A 208 13.04 -0.85 -12.10
CA VAL A 208 14.22 -1.28 -11.33
C VAL A 208 14.31 -2.80 -11.20
N LYS A 209 13.18 -3.51 -11.36
CA LYS A 209 13.09 -4.98 -11.30
C LYS A 209 13.87 -5.70 -12.40
N THR A 210 14.29 -5.00 -13.46
CA THR A 210 15.10 -5.58 -14.55
C THR A 210 16.59 -5.28 -14.43
N SER A 211 17.02 -4.55 -13.39
CA SER A 211 18.43 -4.20 -13.22
C SER A 211 19.20 -5.31 -12.51
N ALA A 212 19.99 -6.09 -13.26
CA ALA A 212 20.87 -7.11 -12.71
C ALA A 212 21.90 -6.54 -11.72
N LYS A 213 22.39 -5.32 -11.98
CA LYS A 213 23.32 -4.61 -11.07
C LYS A 213 22.66 -4.33 -9.73
N LEU A 214 21.45 -3.79 -9.72
CA LEU A 214 20.73 -3.53 -8.46
C LEU A 214 20.39 -4.85 -7.76
N LYS A 215 20.10 -5.91 -8.52
CA LYS A 215 19.82 -7.23 -7.95
C LYS A 215 21.02 -7.78 -7.20
N GLN A 216 22.21 -7.66 -7.78
CA GLN A 216 23.45 -8.08 -7.13
C GLN A 216 23.69 -7.31 -5.81
N LEU A 217 23.54 -5.97 -5.82
CA LEU A 217 23.73 -5.14 -4.62
C LEU A 217 22.72 -5.47 -3.50
N GLU A 218 21.49 -5.81 -3.89
CA GLU A 218 20.45 -6.23 -2.96
C GLU A 218 20.80 -7.54 -2.24
N GLU A 219 21.37 -8.50 -2.96
CA GLU A 219 21.76 -9.81 -2.43
C GLU A 219 23.05 -9.77 -1.60
N GLU A 220 23.98 -8.88 -1.97
CA GLU A 220 25.23 -8.66 -1.25
C GLU A 220 24.99 -7.97 0.11
N ASN A 221 24.08 -6.99 0.15
CA ASN A 221 23.77 -6.24 1.37
C ASN A 221 22.75 -6.95 2.28
N LYS A 222 23.18 -8.05 2.89
CA LYS A 222 22.33 -8.88 3.77
C LYS A 222 21.88 -8.18 5.04
N ASP A 223 22.65 -7.19 5.50
CA ASP A 223 22.38 -6.42 6.72
C ASP A 223 21.43 -5.24 6.47
N ALA A 224 21.01 -5.02 5.21
CA ALA A 224 19.99 -4.04 4.91
C ALA A 224 18.70 -4.35 5.67
N MET A 225 18.15 -3.35 6.35
CA MET A 225 16.90 -3.51 7.10
C MET A 225 16.10 -2.22 7.19
N PHE A 226 14.78 -2.37 7.13
CA PHE A 226 13.80 -1.29 7.17
C PHE A 226 12.86 -1.50 8.35
N VAL A 227 12.77 -0.50 9.24
CA VAL A 227 11.97 -0.58 10.46
C VAL A 227 10.72 0.28 10.29
N PHE A 228 9.53 -0.30 10.42
CA PHE A 228 8.25 0.38 10.24
C PHE A 228 7.50 0.54 11.56
N LEU A 229 7.16 1.79 11.88
CA LEU A 229 6.33 2.18 13.02
C LEU A 229 5.11 2.98 12.53
N SER A 230 4.01 2.95 13.28
CA SER A 230 2.80 3.72 13.00
C SER A 230 2.24 4.32 14.30
N ASP A 231 1.55 5.46 14.20
CA ASP A 231 1.06 6.24 15.34
C ASP A 231 2.18 6.55 16.35
N VAL A 232 3.30 7.08 15.87
CA VAL A 232 4.43 7.45 16.71
C VAL A 232 4.11 8.75 17.46
N TRP A 233 3.28 8.67 18.51
CA TRP A 233 2.84 9.80 19.33
C TRP A 233 4.01 10.40 20.12
N LEU A 234 4.66 11.41 19.55
CA LEU A 234 5.88 12.04 20.08
C LEU A 234 5.62 12.94 21.31
N ASP A 235 4.35 13.19 21.62
CA ASP A 235 3.89 13.88 22.83
C ASP A 235 3.78 12.95 24.05
N GLN A 236 3.90 11.64 23.85
CA GLN A 236 3.81 10.65 24.94
C GLN A 236 5.21 10.25 25.44
N VAL A 237 5.44 10.41 26.75
CA VAL A 237 6.71 10.08 27.40
C VAL A 237 7.09 8.62 27.17
N GLU A 238 6.13 7.70 27.34
CA GLU A 238 6.36 6.27 27.17
C GLU A 238 6.79 5.92 25.73
N VAL A 239 6.24 6.60 24.71
CA VAL A 239 6.66 6.42 23.32
C VAL A 239 8.13 6.82 23.14
N LEU A 240 8.53 7.98 23.68
CA LEU A 240 9.91 8.46 23.60
C LEU A 240 10.89 7.54 24.32
N GLU A 241 10.52 7.00 25.49
CA GLU A 241 11.31 5.98 26.20
C GLU A 241 11.50 4.71 25.37
N LYS A 242 10.44 4.23 24.71
CA LYS A 242 10.51 3.05 23.85
C LYS A 242 11.32 3.29 22.59
N LEU A 243 11.30 4.50 22.03
CA LEU A 243 12.20 4.91 20.94
C LEU A 243 13.66 4.91 21.40
N ARG A 244 13.98 5.39 22.61
CA ARG A 244 15.34 5.29 23.19
C ARG A 244 15.81 3.85 23.30
N ILE A 245 14.96 2.95 23.80
CA ILE A 245 15.28 1.52 23.91
C ILE A 245 15.51 0.92 22.52
N MET A 246 14.67 1.25 21.55
CA MET A 246 14.83 0.81 20.16
C MET A 246 16.16 1.29 19.55
N PHE A 247 16.49 2.58 19.69
CA PHE A 247 17.75 3.13 19.18
C PHE A 247 18.97 2.54 19.90
N ALA A 248 18.90 2.33 21.21
CA ALA A 248 19.95 1.64 21.95
C ALA A 248 20.14 0.19 21.45
N GLY A 249 19.05 -0.54 21.23
CA GLY A 249 19.07 -1.92 20.73
C GLY A 249 19.63 -2.02 19.31
N TYR A 250 19.38 -1.02 18.47
CA TYR A 250 19.88 -0.97 17.10
C TYR A 250 21.25 -0.31 16.93
N SER A 251 21.77 0.40 17.92
CA SER A 251 23.09 1.08 17.79
C SER A 251 24.23 0.15 17.33
N PRO A 252 24.33 -1.12 17.79
CA PRO A 252 25.37 -2.05 17.31
C PRO A 252 25.22 -2.46 15.84
N ALA A 253 24.03 -2.34 15.27
CA ALA A 253 23.70 -2.71 13.89
C ALA A 253 22.58 -1.78 13.39
N PRO A 254 22.91 -0.53 13.03
CA PRO A 254 21.90 0.49 12.73
C PRO A 254 21.15 0.14 11.43
N PRO A 255 19.81 0.28 11.39
CA PRO A 255 19.04 -0.05 10.19
C PRO A 255 19.35 0.90 9.05
N THR A 256 19.09 0.43 7.83
CA THR A 256 19.16 1.25 6.63
C THR A 256 18.19 2.43 6.72
N CYS A 257 16.96 2.18 7.18
CA CYS A 257 15.94 3.21 7.31
C CYS A 257 14.92 2.90 8.42
N PHE A 258 14.56 3.93 9.19
CA PHE A 258 13.34 3.96 9.99
C PHE A 258 12.25 4.67 9.20
N ILE A 259 11.08 4.04 9.07
CA ILE A 259 9.87 4.62 8.50
C ILE A 259 8.91 4.86 9.66
N LEU A 260 8.77 6.13 10.04
CA LEU A 260 7.89 6.57 11.11
C LEU A 260 6.62 7.10 10.48
N CYS A 261 5.54 6.33 10.55
CA CYS A 261 4.23 6.77 10.10
C CYS A 261 3.52 7.52 11.24
N GLY A 262 2.81 8.59 10.89
CA GLY A 262 1.92 9.30 11.78
C GLY A 262 0.78 8.40 12.28
N ASN A 263 -0.12 8.89 13.12
CA ASN A 263 -0.17 10.27 13.63
C ASN A 263 0.99 10.52 14.62
N PHE A 264 1.56 11.73 14.61
CA PHE A 264 2.70 12.09 15.44
C PHE A 264 2.33 12.72 16.79
N SER A 265 1.04 12.92 17.04
CA SER A 265 0.51 13.36 18.33
C SER A 265 -0.70 12.51 18.73
N SER A 266 -0.78 12.20 20.02
CA SER A 266 -1.92 11.50 20.63
C SER A 266 -3.16 12.39 20.77
N ALA A 267 -2.96 13.71 20.80
CA ALA A 267 -4.01 14.71 20.98
C ALA A 267 -4.00 15.73 19.82
N PRO A 268 -4.63 15.41 18.67
CA PRO A 268 -4.65 16.30 17.50
C PRO A 268 -5.54 17.55 17.65
N TYR A 269 -5.98 17.86 18.88
CA TYR A 269 -6.92 18.93 19.17
C TYR A 269 -6.20 20.08 19.88
N GLY A 270 -6.38 21.31 19.37
CA GLY A 270 -5.94 22.53 20.06
C GLY A 270 -5.36 23.60 19.13
N LYS A 271 -5.42 24.86 19.59
CA LYS A 271 -4.93 26.01 18.82
C LYS A 271 -3.41 25.99 18.57
N ASN A 272 -2.67 25.21 19.36
CA ASN A 272 -1.20 25.15 19.34
C ASN A 272 -0.66 23.82 18.77
N GLN A 273 -1.46 23.05 18.01
CA GLN A 273 -1.07 21.74 17.48
C GLN A 273 0.27 21.78 16.72
N VAL A 274 0.45 22.79 15.86
CA VAL A 274 1.69 22.97 15.08
C VAL A 274 2.90 23.20 15.99
N GLN A 275 2.75 24.01 17.03
CA GLN A 275 3.84 24.30 17.96
C GLN A 275 4.17 23.08 18.82
N ALA A 276 3.16 22.37 19.33
CA ALA A 276 3.35 21.13 20.08
C ALA A 276 4.12 20.09 19.24
N LEU A 277 3.75 19.91 17.96
CA LEU A 277 4.45 19.00 17.06
C LEU A 277 5.90 19.44 16.81
N LYS A 278 6.17 20.74 16.65
CA LYS A 278 7.55 21.25 16.55
C LYS A 278 8.38 20.88 17.77
N ASP A 279 7.83 21.08 18.97
CA ASP A 279 8.54 20.79 20.21
C ASP A 279 8.75 19.28 20.40
N SER A 280 7.77 18.46 20.06
CA SER A 280 7.93 17.00 19.98
C SER A 280 9.01 16.55 19.00
N LEU A 281 9.10 17.17 17.81
CA LEU A 281 10.17 16.88 16.86
C LEU A 281 11.54 17.31 17.39
N LYS A 282 11.65 18.43 18.12
CA LYS A 282 12.92 18.81 18.78
C LYS A 282 13.37 17.74 19.75
N THR A 283 12.47 17.24 20.60
CA THR A 283 12.77 16.16 21.55
C THR A 283 13.18 14.88 20.82
N LEU A 284 12.51 14.53 19.72
CA LEU A 284 12.93 13.38 18.91
C LEU A 284 14.34 13.58 18.30
N ALA A 285 14.65 14.80 17.82
CA ALA A 285 15.98 15.11 17.31
C ALA A 285 17.06 15.04 18.40
N ASP A 286 16.76 15.49 19.62
CA ASP A 286 17.64 15.31 20.80
C ASP A 286 17.93 13.83 21.02
N ILE A 287 16.89 13.00 21.09
CA ILE A 287 17.01 11.56 21.29
C ILE A 287 17.88 10.92 20.19
N ILE A 288 17.63 11.21 18.91
CA ILE A 288 18.42 10.62 17.81
C ILE A 288 19.89 11.05 17.92
N CYS A 289 20.15 12.32 18.25
CA CYS A 289 21.51 12.85 18.42
C CYS A 289 22.28 12.19 19.58
N GLU A 290 21.60 11.67 20.60
CA GLU A 290 22.21 10.90 21.70
C GLU A 290 22.73 9.51 21.26
N TYR A 291 22.24 8.98 20.13
CA TYR A 291 22.67 7.70 19.55
C TYR A 291 23.46 7.93 18.25
N PRO A 292 24.76 8.25 18.31
CA PRO A 292 25.55 8.63 17.14
C PRO A 292 25.61 7.54 16.05
N ASP A 293 25.63 6.27 16.43
CA ASP A 293 25.64 5.14 15.48
C ASP A 293 24.37 5.13 14.60
N ILE A 294 23.22 5.43 15.20
CA ILE A 294 21.94 5.58 14.50
C ILE A 294 21.92 6.87 13.68
N HIS A 295 22.29 8.00 14.30
CA HIS A 295 22.25 9.31 13.66
C HIS A 295 23.10 9.38 12.38
N GLN A 296 24.28 8.75 12.38
CA GLN A 296 25.21 8.82 11.24
C GLN A 296 24.93 7.77 10.16
N SER A 297 24.19 6.70 10.48
CA SER A 297 24.03 5.53 9.59
C SER A 297 22.61 5.38 9.06
N SER A 298 21.60 5.59 9.91
CA SER A 298 20.20 5.33 9.58
C SER A 298 19.55 6.53 8.90
N ARG A 299 18.66 6.24 7.94
CA ARG A 299 17.77 7.24 7.34
C ARG A 299 16.44 7.26 8.08
N PHE A 300 15.76 8.39 8.08
CA PHE A 300 14.44 8.56 8.69
C PHE A 300 13.43 9.06 7.66
N VAL A 301 12.37 8.29 7.41
CA VAL A 301 11.26 8.68 6.54
C VAL A 301 10.03 8.91 7.40
N PHE A 302 9.43 10.09 7.28
CA PHE A 302 8.22 10.46 7.99
C PHE A 302 7.04 10.48 7.04
N VAL A 303 6.09 9.58 7.24
CA VAL A 303 4.86 9.46 6.44
C VAL A 303 3.69 10.01 7.27
N PRO A 304 3.09 11.15 6.90
CA PRO A 304 2.16 11.83 7.79
C PRO A 304 0.78 11.15 7.81
N GLY A 305 0.18 11.01 8.98
CA GLY A 305 -1.10 10.34 9.22
C GLY A 305 -2.30 11.29 9.26
N PRO A 306 -3.55 10.77 9.10
CA PRO A 306 -4.79 11.54 8.85
C PRO A 306 -5.03 12.74 9.77
N GLU A 307 -4.51 12.71 11.00
CA GLU A 307 -4.75 13.74 12.02
C GLU A 307 -3.57 14.73 12.19
N ASP A 308 -2.47 14.53 11.46
CA ASP A 308 -1.32 15.44 11.48
C ASP A 308 -1.61 16.77 10.78
N PRO A 309 -0.91 17.87 11.14
CA PRO A 309 -1.12 19.19 10.52
C PRO A 309 -1.00 19.18 9.00
N GLY A 310 -1.98 19.80 8.34
CA GLY A 310 -2.09 19.87 6.88
C GLY A 310 -3.50 19.49 6.40
N PHE A 311 -3.65 19.24 5.11
CA PHE A 311 -4.90 18.74 4.53
C PHE A 311 -5.00 17.22 4.68
N GLY A 312 -5.10 16.75 5.93
CA GLY A 312 -4.94 15.33 6.25
C GLY A 312 -6.07 14.39 5.82
N SER A 313 -7.25 14.94 5.51
CA SER A 313 -8.48 14.19 5.20
C SER A 313 -8.70 13.90 3.71
N ILE A 314 -7.86 14.44 2.82
CA ILE A 314 -7.96 14.25 1.36
C ILE A 314 -6.65 13.64 0.85
N LEU A 315 -6.74 12.60 0.03
CA LEU A 315 -5.60 11.88 -0.54
C LEU A 315 -5.34 12.26 -2.01
N PRO A 316 -4.10 12.12 -2.51
CA PRO A 316 -2.85 12.01 -1.75
C PRO A 316 -2.60 13.29 -0.94
N ARG A 317 -1.99 13.13 0.23
CA ARG A 317 -1.73 14.25 1.15
C ARG A 317 -0.27 14.68 1.09
N PRO A 318 -0.01 16.00 1.19
CA PRO A 318 1.35 16.52 1.17
C PRO A 318 2.13 16.11 2.43
N PRO A 319 3.48 16.26 2.41
CA PRO A 319 4.28 16.17 3.62
C PRO A 319 3.89 17.23 4.65
N LEU A 320 4.37 17.05 5.89
CA LEU A 320 4.32 18.12 6.88
C LEU A 320 5.03 19.37 6.35
N ALA A 321 4.44 20.54 6.60
CA ALA A 321 4.98 21.80 6.11
C ALA A 321 6.43 22.01 6.58
N GLU A 322 7.26 22.57 5.70
CA GLU A 322 8.69 22.79 5.97
C GLU A 322 8.94 23.66 7.21
N SER A 323 8.05 24.61 7.47
CA SER A 323 8.08 25.46 8.67
C SER A 323 8.01 24.67 9.97
N ILE A 324 7.49 23.43 9.95
CA ILE A 324 7.39 22.50 11.08
C ILE A 324 8.66 21.67 11.20
N THR A 325 9.24 21.25 10.08
CA THR A 325 10.26 20.19 10.02
C THR A 325 11.69 20.71 9.80
N ASN A 326 11.87 21.99 9.44
CA ASN A 326 13.18 22.59 9.13
C ASN A 326 14.22 22.38 10.24
N GLU A 327 13.86 22.66 11.49
CA GLU A 327 14.77 22.51 12.62
C GLU A 327 15.19 21.04 12.83
N PHE A 328 14.25 20.10 12.69
CA PHE A 328 14.54 18.66 12.74
C PHE A 328 15.51 18.25 11.63
N ARG A 329 15.26 18.67 10.38
CA ARG A 329 16.08 18.33 9.22
C ARG A 329 17.51 18.87 9.32
N GLN A 330 17.70 20.04 9.94
CA GLN A 330 19.04 20.59 10.19
C GLN A 330 19.84 19.74 11.19
N ARG A 331 19.16 19.17 12.19
CA ARG A 331 19.79 18.35 13.23
C ARG A 331 19.98 16.89 12.83
N VAL A 332 19.05 16.36 12.03
CA VAL A 332 19.04 14.98 11.52
C VAL A 332 19.00 15.05 9.98
N PRO A 333 20.13 15.25 9.30
CA PRO A 333 20.18 15.53 7.87
C PRO A 333 19.75 14.34 7.00
N PHE A 334 19.87 13.11 7.50
CA PHE A 334 19.38 11.90 6.82
C PHE A 334 17.88 11.66 7.07
N SER A 335 17.07 12.72 7.03
CA SER A 335 15.62 12.64 7.20
C SER A 335 14.85 13.22 6.02
N VAL A 336 13.73 12.57 5.67
CA VAL A 336 12.82 13.01 4.61
C VAL A 336 11.38 12.94 5.13
N PHE A 337 10.68 14.07 5.10
CA PHE A 337 9.24 14.14 5.33
C PHE A 337 8.55 14.05 3.96
N THR A 338 7.73 13.01 3.76
CA THR A 338 7.17 12.68 2.45
C THR A 338 5.63 12.72 2.46
N THR A 339 5.01 12.46 1.31
CA THR A 339 3.55 12.39 1.16
C THR A 339 2.96 11.18 1.86
N ASN A 340 1.64 11.09 1.90
CA ASN A 340 0.94 9.85 2.24
C ASN A 340 -0.18 9.58 1.21
N PRO A 341 -0.20 8.42 0.52
CA PRO A 341 0.84 7.39 0.54
C PRO A 341 2.19 7.90 0.00
N CYS A 342 3.24 7.11 0.20
CA CYS A 342 4.52 7.29 -0.46
C CYS A 342 5.05 5.97 -1.03
N ARG A 343 6.08 6.08 -1.87
CA ARG A 343 6.74 4.97 -2.54
C ARG A 343 8.22 5.01 -2.22
N ILE A 344 8.76 3.89 -1.75
CA ILE A 344 10.18 3.71 -1.46
C ILE A 344 10.71 2.66 -2.42
N GLN A 345 11.75 3.02 -3.16
CA GLN A 345 12.48 2.11 -4.02
C GLN A 345 13.80 1.74 -3.35
N TYR A 346 14.07 0.45 -3.18
CA TYR A 346 15.35 -0.06 -2.69
C TYR A 346 15.84 -1.16 -3.60
N CYS A 347 16.99 -0.93 -4.26
CA CYS A 347 17.52 -1.83 -5.27
C CYS A 347 16.45 -2.28 -6.28
N THR A 348 16.13 -3.57 -6.37
CA THR A 348 15.11 -4.06 -7.30
C THR A 348 13.70 -4.07 -6.71
N GLN A 349 13.53 -3.61 -5.47
CA GLN A 349 12.28 -3.73 -4.73
C GLN A 349 11.49 -2.42 -4.65
N GLU A 350 10.19 -2.58 -4.80
CA GLU A 350 9.18 -1.53 -4.77
C GLU A 350 8.34 -1.66 -3.49
N MET A 351 8.36 -0.63 -2.64
CA MET A 351 7.60 -0.58 -1.40
C MET A 351 6.59 0.57 -1.39
N ILE A 352 5.31 0.28 -1.17
CA ILE A 352 4.28 1.30 -0.99
C ILE A 352 3.98 1.42 0.50
N VAL A 353 4.04 2.62 1.05
CA VAL A 353 3.68 2.90 2.45
C VAL A 353 2.47 3.80 2.48
N PHE A 354 1.43 3.37 3.19
CA PHE A 354 0.17 4.08 3.31
C PHE A 354 -0.30 4.09 4.75
N ARG A 355 -0.44 5.28 5.34
CA ARG A 355 -0.96 5.48 6.70
C ARG A 355 -2.43 5.87 6.64
N GLU A 356 -3.31 4.95 7.00
CA GLU A 356 -4.76 5.18 7.07
C GLU A 356 -5.42 4.12 7.96
N ASP A 357 -6.52 4.49 8.62
CA ASP A 357 -7.33 3.55 9.41
C ASP A 357 -8.33 2.80 8.51
N LEU A 358 -7.78 2.17 7.47
CA LEU A 358 -8.50 1.68 6.31
C LEU A 358 -9.34 0.44 6.60
N VAL A 359 -8.84 -0.51 7.39
CA VAL A 359 -9.56 -1.77 7.70
C VAL A 359 -10.94 -1.45 8.28
N ASN A 360 -10.99 -0.53 9.25
CA ASN A 360 -12.24 -0.11 9.86
C ASN A 360 -13.16 0.66 8.89
N LYS A 361 -12.59 1.50 8.00
CA LYS A 361 -13.37 2.18 6.95
C LYS A 361 -14.01 1.16 6.00
N MET A 362 -13.27 0.14 5.59
CA MET A 362 -13.77 -0.92 4.72
C MET A 362 -14.85 -1.75 5.42
N CYS A 363 -14.62 -2.21 6.65
CA CYS A 363 -15.61 -2.98 7.40
C CYS A 363 -16.95 -2.23 7.58
N ARG A 364 -16.91 -0.91 7.81
CA ARG A 364 -18.14 -0.09 7.94
C ARG A 364 -18.93 0.07 6.65
N ASN A 365 -18.27 -0.06 5.49
CA ASN A 365 -18.89 0.12 4.18
C ASN A 365 -19.01 -1.20 3.42
N CYS A 366 -18.87 -2.34 4.12
CA CYS A 366 -19.05 -3.65 3.52
C CYS A 366 -20.52 -3.87 3.14
N VAL A 367 -20.75 -4.33 1.92
CA VAL A 367 -22.06 -4.81 1.43
C VAL A 367 -22.56 -5.96 2.32
N ARG A 368 -21.63 -6.82 2.75
CA ARG A 368 -21.87 -7.92 3.68
C ARG A 368 -20.61 -8.20 4.49
N PHE A 369 -20.77 -8.59 5.75
CA PHE A 369 -19.64 -9.08 6.52
C PHE A 369 -19.00 -10.31 5.84
N PRO A 370 -17.65 -10.36 5.76
CA PRO A 370 -16.96 -11.53 5.23
C PRO A 370 -17.23 -12.77 6.08
N SER A 371 -17.04 -13.95 5.48
CA SER A 371 -17.09 -15.21 6.20
C SER A 371 -16.05 -15.26 7.32
N SER A 372 -16.43 -15.81 8.48
CA SER A 372 -15.54 -15.94 9.64
C SER A 372 -14.49 -17.04 9.51
N ASN A 373 -14.50 -17.80 8.40
CA ASN A 373 -13.54 -18.89 8.13
C ASN A 373 -12.13 -18.37 7.82
N LEU A 374 -11.97 -17.09 7.55
CA LEU A 374 -10.70 -16.48 7.19
C LEU A 374 -10.57 -15.13 7.92
N ALA A 375 -9.39 -14.85 8.47
CA ALA A 375 -9.20 -13.64 9.27
C ALA A 375 -9.32 -12.38 8.40
N ILE A 376 -9.88 -11.30 8.98
CA ILE A 376 -10.13 -10.01 8.31
C ILE A 376 -8.92 -9.48 7.50
N PRO A 377 -7.66 -9.53 7.99
CA PRO A 377 -6.51 -9.10 7.19
C PRO A 377 -6.39 -9.80 5.84
N ASN A 378 -6.79 -11.08 5.73
CA ASN A 378 -6.71 -11.81 4.45
C ASN A 378 -7.76 -11.33 3.46
N HIS A 379 -8.98 -11.10 3.94
CA HIS A 379 -10.03 -10.48 3.13
C HIS A 379 -9.61 -9.09 2.68
N PHE A 380 -9.03 -8.31 3.59
CA PHE A 380 -8.56 -6.96 3.34
C PHE A 380 -7.46 -6.91 2.28
N VAL A 381 -6.35 -7.64 2.46
CA VAL A 381 -5.23 -7.64 1.51
C VAL A 381 -5.65 -8.16 0.13
N LYS A 382 -6.46 -9.23 0.08
CA LYS A 382 -7.02 -9.72 -1.18
C LYS A 382 -7.81 -8.60 -1.89
N THR A 383 -8.60 -7.83 -1.13
CA THR A 383 -9.35 -6.71 -1.70
C THR A 383 -8.42 -5.65 -2.28
N ILE A 384 -7.45 -5.15 -1.52
CA ILE A 384 -6.56 -4.08 -2.00
C ILE A 384 -5.82 -4.47 -3.29
N LEU A 385 -5.26 -5.68 -3.34
CA LEU A 385 -4.53 -6.16 -4.52
C LEU A 385 -5.47 -6.45 -5.70
N SER A 386 -6.63 -7.06 -5.45
CA SER A 386 -7.61 -7.31 -6.50
C SER A 386 -8.26 -6.01 -7.02
N GLN A 387 -8.38 -4.97 -6.21
CA GLN A 387 -8.81 -3.65 -6.68
C GLN A 387 -7.66 -2.86 -7.34
N GLY A 388 -6.40 -3.26 -7.11
CA GLY A 388 -5.23 -2.55 -7.63
C GLY A 388 -5.15 -1.10 -7.15
N HIS A 389 -5.74 -0.80 -5.98
CA HIS A 389 -5.96 0.56 -5.52
C HIS A 389 -6.06 0.62 -3.98
N LEU A 390 -5.45 1.64 -3.36
CA LEU A 390 -5.35 1.77 -1.90
C LEU A 390 -6.69 2.11 -1.24
N THR A 391 -7.56 2.85 -1.91
CA THR A 391 -8.86 3.30 -1.37
C THR A 391 -10.04 2.88 -2.25
N PRO A 392 -10.38 1.58 -2.31
CA PRO A 392 -11.52 1.06 -3.08
C PRO A 392 -12.84 1.34 -2.34
N LEU A 393 -13.06 2.61 -2.02
CA LEU A 393 -14.17 3.13 -1.25
C LEU A 393 -14.73 4.38 -1.95
N PRO A 394 -15.98 4.77 -1.66
CA PRO A 394 -16.56 5.98 -2.22
C PRO A 394 -15.83 7.24 -1.75
N LEU A 395 -15.90 8.31 -2.55
CA LEU A 395 -15.25 9.60 -2.26
C LEU A 395 -15.72 10.26 -0.96
N TYR A 396 -16.93 9.98 -0.49
CA TYR A 396 -17.42 10.51 0.78
C TYR A 396 -16.84 9.77 2.01
N VAL A 397 -16.33 8.55 1.82
CA VAL A 397 -15.64 7.76 2.86
C VAL A 397 -14.13 8.02 2.83
N CYS A 398 -13.56 8.04 1.63
CA CYS A 398 -12.16 8.33 1.37
C CYS A 398 -12.07 9.45 0.32
N PRO A 399 -12.04 10.71 0.74
CA PRO A 399 -11.87 11.84 -0.17
C PRO A 399 -10.53 11.78 -0.91
N VAL A 400 -10.57 11.95 -2.22
CA VAL A 400 -9.41 11.96 -3.10
C VAL A 400 -9.46 13.18 -4.01
N TYR A 401 -8.32 13.83 -4.25
CA TYR A 401 -8.19 14.82 -5.31
C TYR A 401 -8.36 14.12 -6.65
N TRP A 402 -9.43 14.44 -7.38
CA TRP A 402 -9.92 13.59 -8.48
C TRP A 402 -8.85 13.30 -9.54
N ALA A 403 -8.11 14.33 -9.96
CA ALA A 403 -7.07 14.19 -10.97
C ALA A 403 -5.79 13.47 -10.47
N TYR A 404 -5.65 13.22 -9.17
CA TYR A 404 -4.50 12.54 -8.56
C TYR A 404 -4.81 11.10 -8.11
N ASP A 405 -5.97 10.53 -8.48
CA ASP A 405 -6.36 9.17 -8.08
C ASP A 405 -5.34 8.10 -8.50
N TYR A 406 -4.69 8.30 -9.65
CA TYR A 406 -3.66 7.40 -10.16
C TYR A 406 -2.48 7.20 -9.18
N ALA A 407 -2.21 8.16 -8.30
CA ALA A 407 -1.14 8.06 -7.31
C ALA A 407 -1.47 7.06 -6.18
N LEU A 408 -2.75 6.71 -5.99
CA LEU A 408 -3.21 5.74 -5.00
C LEU A 408 -3.28 4.31 -5.55
N ARG A 409 -2.76 4.09 -6.76
CA ARG A 409 -2.77 2.79 -7.44
C ARG A 409 -1.74 1.82 -6.85
N VAL A 410 -2.14 0.57 -6.72
CA VAL A 410 -1.35 -0.61 -6.29
C VAL A 410 -1.22 -1.58 -7.47
N TYR A 411 -0.97 -1.03 -8.66
CA TYR A 411 -0.78 -1.76 -9.91
C TYR A 411 0.29 -1.04 -10.75
N PRO A 412 1.36 -1.72 -11.19
CA PRO A 412 1.72 -3.12 -10.91
C PRO A 412 1.86 -3.44 -9.41
N VAL A 413 1.75 -4.71 -9.06
CA VAL A 413 1.83 -5.17 -7.67
C VAL A 413 3.25 -4.95 -7.12
N PRO A 414 3.43 -4.27 -5.96
CA PRO A 414 4.73 -4.00 -5.37
C PRO A 414 5.33 -5.26 -4.69
N ASP A 415 6.59 -5.20 -4.25
CA ASP A 415 7.19 -6.27 -3.44
C ASP A 415 6.69 -6.21 -1.98
N LEU A 416 6.52 -5.00 -1.45
CA LEU A 416 6.02 -4.75 -0.10
C LEU A 416 4.93 -3.67 -0.10
N LEU A 417 3.80 -3.97 0.51
CA LEU A 417 2.72 -3.04 0.81
C LEU A 417 2.60 -2.88 2.33
N VAL A 418 2.91 -1.68 2.82
CA VAL A 418 2.80 -1.32 4.23
C VAL A 418 1.53 -0.51 4.42
N ILE A 419 0.51 -1.13 5.00
CA ILE A 419 -0.70 -0.43 5.44
C ILE A 419 -0.53 -0.16 6.94
N ALA A 420 -0.02 1.03 7.26
CA ALA A 420 0.07 1.52 8.62
C ALA A 420 -1.35 1.86 9.11
N ASP A 421 -1.97 0.93 9.85
CA ASP A 421 -3.33 1.03 10.36
C ASP A 421 -3.31 0.93 11.88
N LYS A 422 -4.29 1.53 12.56
CA LYS A 422 -4.50 1.32 13.99
C LYS A 422 -5.10 -0.05 14.32
N TYR A 423 -5.56 -0.79 13.32
CA TYR A 423 -5.94 -2.20 13.44
C TYR A 423 -4.78 -3.05 13.98
N ASP A 424 -5.10 -4.26 14.45
CA ASP A 424 -4.10 -5.20 14.95
C ASP A 424 -3.01 -5.47 13.91
N PRO A 425 -1.73 -5.59 14.35
CA PRO A 425 -0.62 -5.83 13.44
C PRO A 425 -0.75 -7.17 12.75
N PHE A 426 -0.35 -7.23 11.47
CA PHE A 426 -0.36 -8.47 10.70
C PHE A 426 0.78 -8.47 9.67
N THR A 427 1.13 -9.67 9.21
CA THR A 427 2.05 -9.92 8.09
C THR A 427 1.43 -11.01 7.23
N MET A 428 1.39 -10.82 5.91
CA MET A 428 0.87 -11.83 5.00
C MET A 428 1.37 -11.64 3.58
N THR A 429 1.32 -12.71 2.80
CA THR A 429 1.72 -12.69 1.40
C THR A 429 0.53 -13.02 0.52
N ASN A 430 0.31 -12.22 -0.52
CA ASN A 430 -0.72 -12.47 -1.53
C ASN A 430 -0.21 -12.01 -2.90
N THR A 431 -0.35 -12.86 -3.92
CA THR A 431 0.12 -12.60 -5.29
C THR A 431 1.54 -11.99 -5.34
N GLU A 432 2.50 -12.66 -4.70
CA GLU A 432 3.92 -12.25 -4.62
C GLU A 432 4.20 -10.91 -3.90
N CYS A 433 3.18 -10.22 -3.39
CA CYS A 433 3.31 -9.02 -2.56
C CYS A 433 3.28 -9.40 -1.10
N LEU A 434 4.29 -8.96 -0.36
CA LEU A 434 4.26 -8.97 1.09
C LEU A 434 3.43 -7.79 1.57
N CYS A 435 2.47 -8.02 2.45
CA CYS A 435 1.57 -7.00 3.00
C CYS A 435 1.70 -7.00 4.51
N ILE A 436 2.02 -5.85 5.08
CA ILE A 436 2.22 -5.71 6.53
C ILE A 436 1.42 -4.54 7.09
N ASN A 437 1.01 -4.70 8.34
CA ASN A 437 0.56 -3.63 9.21
C ASN A 437 1.41 -3.68 10.50
N PRO A 438 2.19 -2.64 10.83
CA PRO A 438 2.90 -2.58 12.11
C PRO A 438 1.97 -2.38 13.31
N GLY A 439 0.72 -1.98 13.08
CA GLY A 439 -0.22 -1.60 14.14
C GLY A 439 0.17 -0.26 14.76
N SER A 440 -0.74 0.29 15.56
CA SER A 440 -0.46 1.51 16.33
C SER A 440 0.56 1.23 17.42
N PHE A 441 1.76 1.81 17.32
CA PHE A 441 2.88 1.59 18.24
C PHE A 441 2.48 1.70 19.72
N PRO A 442 1.88 2.80 20.20
CA PRO A 442 1.47 2.91 21.61
C PRO A 442 0.35 1.94 22.02
N ARG A 443 -0.47 1.47 21.09
CA ARG A 443 -1.64 0.62 21.40
C ARG A 443 -1.39 -0.88 21.23
N SER A 444 -0.37 -1.24 20.46
CA SER A 444 0.00 -2.64 20.16
C SER A 444 1.01 -3.21 21.17
N GLY A 445 1.25 -2.51 22.28
CA GLY A 445 2.34 -2.82 23.22
C GLY A 445 3.71 -2.52 22.62
N PHE A 446 3.84 -1.40 21.91
CA PHE A 446 5.07 -0.94 21.26
C PHE A 446 5.58 -1.96 20.25
N SER A 447 4.66 -2.52 19.45
CA SER A 447 5.00 -3.43 18.36
C SER A 447 5.41 -2.65 17.11
N PHE A 448 6.38 -3.17 16.37
CA PHE A 448 6.85 -2.64 15.10
C PHE A 448 7.31 -3.77 14.18
N LYS A 449 7.48 -3.48 12.88
CA LYS A 449 7.87 -4.47 11.87
C LYS A 449 9.26 -4.18 11.33
N VAL A 450 10.03 -5.21 11.06
CA VAL A 450 11.34 -5.12 10.41
C VAL A 450 11.29 -5.88 9.09
N PHE A 451 11.74 -5.27 8.01
CA PHE A 451 11.84 -5.90 6.70
C PHE A 451 13.30 -5.99 6.25
N TYR A 452 13.71 -7.21 5.87
CA TYR A 452 15.01 -7.49 5.28
C TYR A 452 14.83 -7.69 3.78
N PRO A 453 15.21 -6.72 2.93
CA PRO A 453 15.04 -6.82 1.48
C PRO A 453 15.83 -7.98 0.89
N SER A 454 17.04 -8.28 1.38
CA SER A 454 17.94 -9.30 0.82
C SER A 454 17.28 -10.67 0.61
N ASN A 455 16.35 -11.05 1.49
CA ASN A 455 15.62 -12.31 1.44
C ASN A 455 14.08 -12.13 1.56
N LYS A 456 13.59 -10.89 1.49
CA LYS A 456 12.18 -10.52 1.64
C LYS A 456 11.51 -11.04 2.92
N THR A 457 12.26 -11.10 4.03
CA THR A 457 11.74 -11.56 5.33
C THR A 457 11.18 -10.40 6.15
N VAL A 458 10.08 -10.64 6.86
CA VAL A 458 9.54 -9.72 7.86
C VAL A 458 9.66 -10.33 9.24
N GLU A 459 10.17 -9.56 10.18
CA GLU A 459 10.23 -9.90 11.60
C GLU A 459 9.32 -8.98 12.42
N ASP A 460 8.75 -9.56 13.47
CA ASP A 460 7.94 -8.87 14.46
C ASP A 460 8.78 -8.52 15.68
N SER A 461 8.64 -7.30 16.17
CA SER A 461 9.31 -6.84 17.40
C SER A 461 8.34 -6.13 18.30
N LYS A 462 8.54 -6.25 19.62
CA LYS A 462 7.64 -5.70 20.65
C LYS A 462 8.43 -5.24 21.87
N LEU A 463 8.12 -4.04 22.39
CA LEU A 463 8.86 -3.42 23.50
C LEU A 463 8.04 -3.29 24.81
N GLN A 464 6.85 -3.87 24.89
CA GLN A 464 5.95 -3.79 26.07
C GLN A 464 6.62 -4.18 27.39
N GLY A 465 7.53 -5.16 27.38
CA GLY A 465 8.12 -5.73 28.60
C GLY A 465 9.29 -4.95 29.20
N PHE A 466 9.68 -3.81 28.61
CA PHE A 466 10.81 -3.00 29.06
C PHE A 466 10.43 -1.82 29.94
#